data_AF-A0A535A9Q1-F1
#
_entry.id   AF-A0A535A9Q1-F1
#
_cell.length_a   1.000
_cell.length_b   1.000
_cell.length_c   1.000
_cell.angle_alpha   90.00
_cell.angle_beta   90.00
_cell.angle_gamma   90.00
#
_symmetry.space_group_name_H-M   'P 1'
#
loop_
_entity.id
_entity.type
_entity.pdbx_description
1 polymer ?
#
loop_
_entity_poly.entity_id
_entity_poly.type
_entity_poly.pdbx_seq_one_letter_code
_entity_poly.pdbx_strand_id
1 'polypeptide(L)'
;MATLPGGGSLEVPGMEALGAVLRDRGAQLVVAGRIPASTIAYLETEAACRVRWFVEERGMRSAPNEAPRSLLADWLERLGPVDLIGELSGLGDGVILDSRVLMAALAGSSRAADWPPAEERFASDFLDAPGIATPWLAELTQAAGNAPIPILLGGHSLVSDGLRILVDAAWLGR
;
A
#
# COMPACT_ATOMS: atom_id res chain seq x y z
N MET A 1 1.15 -21.29 6.80
CA MET A 1 0.50 -20.58 5.67
C MET A 1 -0.94 -21.00 5.58
N ALA A 2 -1.82 -20.06 5.24
CA ALA A 2 -3.20 -20.40 4.90
C ALA A 2 -3.22 -21.10 3.53
N THR A 3 -3.91 -22.24 3.45
CA THR A 3 -4.09 -22.99 2.21
C THR A 3 -5.43 -22.61 1.59
N LEU A 4 -5.43 -22.20 0.32
CA LEU A 4 -6.62 -21.92 -0.45
C LEU A 4 -7.36 -23.22 -0.83
N PRO A 5 -8.67 -23.16 -1.08
CA PRO A 5 -9.39 -24.25 -1.73
C PRO A 5 -8.68 -24.63 -3.04
N GLY A 6 -8.23 -25.88 -3.16
CA GLY A 6 -7.39 -26.35 -4.29
C GLY A 6 -5.91 -26.55 -3.97
N GLY A 7 -5.47 -26.29 -2.73
CA GLY A 7 -4.12 -26.65 -2.26
C GLY A 7 -3.04 -25.59 -2.50
N GLY A 8 -3.39 -24.45 -3.10
CA GLY A 8 -2.48 -23.31 -3.22
C GLY A 8 -2.20 -22.65 -1.87
N SER A 9 -1.04 -22.00 -1.73
CA SER A 9 -0.74 -21.16 -0.57
C SER A 9 -1.19 -19.71 -0.84
N LEU A 10 -1.72 -19.04 0.18
CA LEU A 10 -1.97 -17.60 0.12
C LEU A 10 -0.65 -16.87 0.42
N GLU A 11 0.07 -16.49 -0.63
CA GLU A 11 1.30 -15.69 -0.54
C GLU A 11 0.96 -14.19 -0.61
N VAL A 12 1.59 -13.39 0.25
CA VAL A 12 1.56 -11.93 0.13
C VAL A 12 2.73 -11.51 -0.75
N PRO A 13 2.50 -10.90 -1.93
CA PRO A 13 3.58 -10.56 -2.85
C PRO A 13 4.64 -9.66 -2.22
N GLY A 14 5.92 -9.91 -2.52
CA GLY A 14 7.01 -9.01 -2.10
C GLY A 14 7.28 -8.94 -0.59
N MET A 15 6.64 -9.78 0.24
CA MET A 15 6.79 -9.77 1.70
C MET A 15 8.23 -10.00 2.15
N GLU A 16 8.91 -11.02 1.61
CA GLU A 16 10.31 -11.32 1.93
C GLU A 16 11.25 -10.17 1.53
N ALA A 17 11.04 -9.63 0.32
CA ALA A 17 11.82 -8.52 -0.21
C ALA A 17 11.65 -7.24 0.62
N LEU A 18 10.41 -6.92 1.04
CA LEU A 18 10.18 -5.81 1.98
C LEU A 18 10.79 -6.07 3.35
N GLY A 19 10.77 -7.32 3.83
CA GLY A 19 11.49 -7.70 5.03
C GLY A 19 12.99 -7.43 4.92
N ALA A 20 13.59 -7.65 3.75
CA ALA A 20 14.99 -7.30 3.50
C ALA A 20 15.22 -5.79 3.54
N VAL A 21 14.35 -4.99 2.90
CA VAL A 21 14.40 -3.52 2.96
C VAL A 21 14.33 -3.04 4.41
N LEU A 22 13.38 -3.54 5.20
CA LEU A 22 13.18 -3.15 6.60
C LEU A 22 14.40 -3.39 7.49
N ARG A 23 15.22 -4.41 7.18
CA ARG A 23 16.42 -4.78 7.94
C ARG A 23 17.70 -4.12 7.43
N ASP A 24 17.66 -3.42 6.29
CA ASP A 24 18.83 -2.75 5.71
C ASP A 24 18.93 -1.29 6.18
N ARG A 25 20.04 -0.97 6.86
CA ARG A 25 20.33 0.39 7.37
C ARG A 25 20.60 1.41 6.26
N GLY A 26 21.00 0.96 5.07
CA GLY A 26 21.22 1.81 3.90
C GLY A 26 19.93 2.17 3.17
N ALA A 27 18.90 1.34 3.32
CA ALA A 27 17.67 1.44 2.54
C ALA A 27 16.72 2.54 3.03
N GLN A 28 15.76 2.88 2.17
CA GLN A 28 14.65 3.79 2.44
C GLN A 28 13.31 3.17 2.04
N LEU A 29 12.42 2.99 3.00
CA LEU A 29 11.05 2.54 2.77
C LEU A 29 10.11 3.76 2.57
N VAL A 30 9.27 3.74 1.54
CA VAL A 30 8.17 4.70 1.38
C VAL A 30 6.89 4.10 1.95
N VAL A 31 6.21 4.82 2.84
CA VAL A 31 4.91 4.40 3.38
C VAL A 31 3.90 5.52 3.22
N ALA A 32 2.79 5.22 2.54
CA ALA A 32 1.79 6.20 2.15
C ALA A 32 0.36 5.79 2.56
N GLY A 33 -0.38 6.75 3.10
CA GLY A 33 -1.82 6.70 3.36
C GLY A 33 -2.20 6.91 4.83
N ARG A 34 -3.20 6.17 5.34
CA ARG A 34 -3.84 6.45 6.65
C ARG A 34 -3.07 5.84 7.80
N ILE A 35 -1.85 6.30 8.03
CA ILE A 35 -0.90 5.70 8.97
C ILE A 35 -1.17 6.20 10.41
N PRO A 36 -1.45 5.31 11.39
CA PRO A 36 -1.57 5.70 12.79
C PRO A 36 -0.26 6.26 13.36
N ALA A 37 -0.35 7.21 14.29
CA ALA A 37 0.83 7.72 15.00
C ALA A 37 1.56 6.61 15.78
N SER A 38 0.83 5.59 16.26
CA SER A 38 1.41 4.42 16.92
C SER A 38 2.25 3.56 15.98
N THR A 39 1.86 3.42 14.71
CA THR A 39 2.65 2.70 13.71
C THR A 39 3.94 3.46 13.37
N ILE A 40 3.86 4.79 13.24
CA ILE A 40 5.04 5.63 13.05
C ILE A 40 6.00 5.46 14.23
N ALA A 41 5.52 5.66 15.46
CA ALA A 41 6.35 5.56 16.66
C ALA A 41 7.03 4.19 16.80
N TYR A 42 6.35 3.11 16.43
CA TYR A 42 6.91 1.77 16.44
C TYR A 42 7.98 1.58 15.33
N LEU A 43 7.75 2.07 14.10
CA LEU A 43 8.75 1.94 13.02
C LEU A 43 10.00 2.78 13.26
N GLU A 44 9.90 3.92 13.94
CA GLU A 44 11.07 4.74 14.32
C GLU A 44 12.03 4.01 15.27
N THR A 45 11.57 2.96 15.98
CA THR A 45 12.42 2.17 16.89
C THR A 45 12.76 0.78 16.36
N GLU A 46 11.85 0.17 15.61
CA GLU A 46 11.98 -1.25 15.22
C GLU A 46 12.47 -1.47 13.78
N ALA A 47 12.34 -0.49 12.86
CA ALA A 47 12.90 -0.62 11.52
C ALA A 47 14.39 -0.23 11.50
N ALA A 48 15.20 -0.96 10.73
CA ALA A 48 16.60 -0.58 10.53
C ALA A 48 16.77 0.47 9.41
N CYS A 49 15.90 0.44 8.40
CA CYS A 49 15.92 1.38 7.28
C CYS A 49 15.36 2.75 7.65
N ARG A 50 15.64 3.76 6.81
CA ARG A 50 14.94 5.05 6.87
C ARG A 50 13.51 4.89 6.37
N VAL A 51 12.57 5.64 6.93
CA VAL A 51 11.18 5.63 6.45
C VAL A 51 10.78 7.02 5.95
N ARG A 52 10.22 7.08 4.75
CA ARG A 52 9.59 8.27 4.17
C ARG A 52 8.08 8.14 4.29
N TRP A 53 7.47 9.08 4.98
CA TRP A 53 6.04 9.06 5.29
C TRP A 53 5.25 10.02 4.42
N PHE A 54 4.17 9.54 3.81
CA PHE A 54 3.11 10.34 3.20
C PHE A 54 1.80 10.05 3.94
N VAL A 55 1.49 10.87 4.96
CA VAL A 55 0.36 10.62 5.86
C VAL A 55 -0.82 11.48 5.47
N GLU A 56 -1.87 10.86 4.93
CA GLU A 56 -3.06 11.53 4.43
C GLU A 56 -4.33 10.85 4.97
N GLU A 57 -5.44 11.61 5.05
CA GLU A 57 -6.79 11.07 5.29
C GLU A 57 -7.00 10.23 6.57
N ARG A 58 -6.17 10.44 7.60
CA ARG A 58 -6.43 9.85 8.93
C ARG A 58 -7.75 10.37 9.48
N GLY A 59 -8.63 9.48 9.90
CA GLY A 59 -9.97 9.86 10.37
C GLY A 59 -10.99 10.07 9.26
N MET A 60 -10.65 9.81 7.99
CA MET A 60 -11.58 9.91 6.85
C MET A 60 -12.89 9.12 7.06
N ARG A 61 -12.83 7.96 7.74
CA ARG A 61 -14.03 7.16 8.06
C ARG A 61 -14.93 7.80 9.14
N SER A 62 -14.38 8.67 9.99
CA SER A 62 -15.13 9.41 11.00
C SER A 62 -15.67 10.75 10.51
N ALA A 63 -15.27 11.20 9.31
CA ALA A 63 -15.73 12.44 8.68
C ALA A 63 -16.43 12.16 7.34
N PRO A 64 -17.59 11.48 7.33
CA PRO A 64 -18.24 11.01 6.10
C PRO A 64 -18.77 12.14 5.18
N ASN A 65 -18.91 13.35 5.71
CA ASN A 65 -19.41 14.51 4.98
C ASN A 65 -18.27 15.36 4.37
N GLU A 66 -17.00 15.01 4.65
CA GLU A 66 -15.85 15.68 4.06
C GLU A 66 -15.35 14.85 2.87
N ALA A 67 -15.14 15.53 1.74
CA ALA A 67 -14.56 14.90 0.56
C ALA A 67 -13.06 14.64 0.81
N PRO A 68 -12.59 13.38 0.74
CA PRO A 68 -11.18 13.05 0.93
C PRO A 68 -10.31 13.77 -0.10
N ARG A 69 -9.11 14.19 0.30
CA ARG A 69 -8.12 14.78 -0.61
C ARG A 69 -6.77 14.13 -0.43
N SER A 70 -6.07 13.91 -1.53
CA SER A 70 -4.73 13.34 -1.51
C SER A 70 -3.87 13.95 -2.60
N LEU A 71 -2.66 14.36 -2.25
CA LEU A 71 -1.64 14.78 -3.21
C LEU A 71 -1.24 13.63 -4.12
N LEU A 72 -1.19 12.40 -3.61
CA LEU A 72 -0.91 11.22 -4.41
C LEU A 72 -2.07 10.90 -5.38
N ALA A 73 -3.31 11.20 -5.01
CA ALA A 73 -4.45 11.10 -5.93
C ALA A 73 -4.41 12.18 -7.02
N ASP A 74 -4.09 13.43 -6.69
CA ASP A 74 -3.89 14.49 -7.69
C ASP A 74 -2.73 14.15 -8.63
N TRP A 75 -1.63 13.56 -8.13
CA TRP A 75 -0.55 13.04 -8.97
C TRP A 75 -0.98 11.86 -9.84
N LEU A 76 -1.80 10.94 -9.31
CA LEU A 76 -2.37 9.85 -10.09
C LEU A 76 -3.18 10.37 -11.28
N GLU A 77 -4.02 11.39 -11.08
CA GLU A 77 -4.82 11.98 -12.16
C GLU A 77 -3.95 12.71 -13.20
N ARG A 78 -2.84 13.34 -12.78
CA ARG A 78 -1.96 14.12 -13.66
C ARG A 78 -0.94 13.29 -14.43
N LEU A 79 -0.35 12.31 -13.77
CA LEU A 79 0.76 11.49 -14.29
C LEU A 79 0.24 10.17 -14.87
N GLY A 80 -0.86 9.66 -14.33
CA GLY A 80 -1.33 8.31 -14.61
C GLY A 80 -0.70 7.26 -13.69
N PRO A 81 -1.23 6.02 -13.70
CA PRO A 81 -0.87 5.00 -12.71
C PRO A 81 0.58 4.51 -12.79
N VAL A 82 1.08 4.30 -14.01
CA VAL A 82 2.44 3.82 -14.25
C VAL A 82 3.47 4.82 -13.74
N ASP A 83 3.30 6.09 -14.08
CA ASP A 83 4.24 7.14 -13.70
C ASP A 83 4.17 7.44 -12.19
N LEU A 84 3.00 7.36 -11.55
CA LEU A 84 2.91 7.44 -10.09
C LEU A 84 3.74 6.34 -9.40
N ILE A 85 3.64 5.10 -9.88
CA ILE A 85 4.47 4.00 -9.36
C ILE A 85 5.95 4.25 -9.61
N GLY A 86 6.31 4.80 -10.78
CA GLY A 86 7.67 5.23 -11.09
C GLY A 86 8.20 6.27 -10.12
N GLU A 87 7.43 7.34 -9.86
CA GLU A 87 7.77 8.40 -8.91
C GLU A 87 7.95 7.85 -7.50
N LEU A 88 7.00 7.04 -7.01
CA LEU A 88 7.11 6.40 -5.69
C LEU A 88 8.34 5.48 -5.61
N SER A 89 8.65 4.77 -6.71
CA SER A 89 9.83 3.91 -6.79
C SER A 89 11.15 4.68 -6.81
N GLY A 90 11.15 5.93 -7.30
CA GLY A 90 12.30 6.80 -7.25
C GLY A 90 12.60 7.36 -5.85
N LEU A 91 11.67 7.22 -4.90
CA LEU A 91 11.77 7.81 -3.56
C LEU A 91 12.29 6.86 -2.47
N GLY A 92 12.51 5.58 -2.80
CA GLY A 92 13.03 4.57 -1.88
C GLY A 92 13.23 3.20 -2.52
N ASP A 93 13.64 2.23 -1.70
CA ASP A 93 13.96 0.85 -2.07
C ASP A 93 12.79 -0.11 -1.87
N GLY A 94 11.66 0.38 -1.36
CA GLY A 94 10.39 -0.35 -1.24
C GLY A 94 9.23 0.60 -0.98
N VAL A 95 8.01 0.19 -1.33
CA VAL A 95 6.79 1.00 -1.16
C VAL A 95 5.70 0.21 -0.47
N ILE A 96 5.02 0.84 0.49
CA ILE A 96 3.78 0.35 1.10
C ILE A 96 2.72 1.43 0.94
N LEU A 97 1.66 1.13 0.19
CA LEU A 97 0.64 2.10 -0.19
C LEU A 97 -0.75 1.64 0.26
N ASP A 98 -1.37 2.40 1.17
CA ASP A 98 -2.80 2.31 1.46
C ASP A 98 -3.60 2.95 0.31
N SER A 99 -3.84 2.16 -0.74
CA SER A 99 -4.47 2.57 -1.99
C SER A 99 -5.92 3.07 -1.83
N ARG A 100 -6.53 2.85 -0.66
CA ARG A 100 -7.90 3.31 -0.37
C ARG A 100 -7.97 4.82 -0.22
N VAL A 101 -6.84 5.48 0.08
CA VAL A 101 -6.77 6.94 0.06
C VAL A 101 -6.96 7.46 -1.37
N LEU A 102 -6.32 6.82 -2.35
CA LEU A 102 -6.48 7.15 -3.77
C LEU A 102 -7.92 6.91 -4.22
N MET A 103 -8.48 5.74 -3.90
CA MET A 103 -9.87 5.40 -4.23
C MET A 103 -10.86 6.42 -3.65
N ALA A 104 -10.66 6.82 -2.40
CA ALA A 104 -11.56 7.73 -1.71
C ALA A 104 -11.48 9.16 -2.26
N ALA A 105 -10.28 9.64 -2.57
CA ALA A 105 -10.07 10.94 -3.17
C ALA A 105 -10.64 11.00 -4.61
N LEU A 106 -10.35 10.00 -5.44
CA LEU A 106 -10.89 9.92 -6.81
C LEU A 106 -12.42 9.79 -6.84
N ALA A 107 -13.00 9.05 -5.89
CA ALA A 107 -14.45 8.94 -5.75
C ALA A 107 -15.10 10.18 -5.11
N GLY A 108 -14.30 11.11 -4.55
CA GLY A 108 -14.80 12.24 -3.77
C GLY A 108 -15.60 11.81 -2.52
N SER A 109 -15.37 10.60 -2.01
CA SER A 109 -16.19 10.00 -0.96
C SER A 109 -15.39 9.02 -0.10
N SER A 110 -15.62 9.07 1.21
CA SER A 110 -15.07 8.11 2.17
C SER A 110 -15.90 6.81 2.27
N ARG A 111 -17.04 6.72 1.57
CA ARG A 111 -17.91 5.54 1.58
C ARG A 111 -17.38 4.50 0.62
N ALA A 112 -16.99 3.33 1.14
CA ALA A 112 -16.43 2.24 0.33
C ALA A 112 -17.38 1.66 -0.74
N ALA A 113 -18.67 2.01 -0.70
CA ALA A 113 -19.63 1.67 -1.75
C ALA A 113 -19.44 2.50 -3.03
N ASP A 114 -18.73 3.64 -2.96
CA ASP A 114 -18.43 4.50 -4.10
C ASP A 114 -17.04 4.21 -4.71
N TRP A 115 -16.29 3.25 -4.13
CA TRP A 115 -14.96 2.84 -4.58
C TRP A 115 -15.06 1.64 -5.54
N PRO A 116 -13.96 1.24 -6.21
CA PRO A 116 -13.93 -0.03 -6.93
C PRO A 116 -14.45 -1.18 -6.06
N PRO A 117 -15.17 -2.16 -6.63
CA PRO A 117 -15.75 -3.29 -5.90
C PRO A 117 -14.76 -4.03 -5.00
N ALA A 118 -15.27 -4.73 -3.98
CA ALA A 118 -14.41 -5.36 -2.98
C ALA A 118 -13.44 -6.38 -3.61
N GLU A 119 -13.94 -7.17 -4.55
CA GLU A 119 -13.18 -8.13 -5.34
C GLU A 119 -11.99 -7.49 -6.07
N GLU A 120 -12.18 -6.34 -6.71
CA GLU A 120 -11.12 -5.63 -7.42
C GLU A 120 -10.09 -5.03 -6.45
N ARG A 121 -10.54 -4.56 -5.28
CA ARG A 121 -9.62 -4.07 -4.23
C ARG A 121 -8.76 -5.19 -3.68
N PHE A 122 -9.33 -6.38 -3.46
CA PHE A 122 -8.56 -7.54 -3.02
C PHE A 122 -7.63 -8.05 -4.12
N ALA A 123 -8.07 -8.10 -5.37
CA ALA A 123 -7.20 -8.40 -6.50
C ALA A 123 -6.00 -7.43 -6.55
N SER A 124 -6.23 -6.13 -6.34
CA SER A 124 -5.16 -5.13 -6.23
C SER A 124 -4.21 -5.40 -5.06
N ASP A 125 -4.69 -5.85 -3.90
CA ASP A 125 -3.83 -6.17 -2.73
C ASP A 125 -2.88 -7.33 -3.03
N PHE A 126 -3.31 -8.27 -3.87
CA PHE A 126 -2.54 -9.44 -4.30
C PHE A 126 -1.78 -9.22 -5.62
N LEU A 127 -1.75 -7.99 -6.13
CA LEU A 127 -1.13 -7.65 -7.42
C LEU A 127 -1.70 -8.42 -8.62
N ASP A 128 -2.96 -8.86 -8.54
CA ASP A 128 -3.69 -9.59 -9.59
C ASP A 128 -4.42 -8.62 -10.53
N ALA A 129 -3.65 -7.91 -11.36
CA ALA A 129 -4.20 -6.94 -12.32
C ALA A 129 -5.25 -7.51 -13.30
N PRO A 130 -5.11 -8.74 -13.85
CA PRO A 130 -6.12 -9.33 -14.74
C PRO A 130 -7.52 -9.45 -14.14
N GLY A 131 -7.64 -9.53 -12.81
CA GLY A 131 -8.92 -9.61 -12.08
C GLY A 131 -9.64 -8.27 -11.90
N ILE A 132 -9.10 -7.16 -12.42
CA ILE A 132 -9.56 -5.80 -12.13
C ILE A 132 -10.17 -5.17 -13.38
N ALA A 133 -11.44 -4.75 -13.30
CA ALA A 133 -12.15 -4.08 -14.39
C ALA A 133 -11.97 -2.56 -14.38
N THR A 134 -11.73 -1.95 -13.22
CA THR A 134 -11.48 -0.52 -13.06
C THR A 134 -10.14 -0.14 -13.72
N PRO A 135 -10.11 0.66 -14.80
CA PRO A 135 -8.91 0.81 -15.63
C PRO A 135 -7.69 1.35 -14.87
N TRP A 136 -7.85 2.47 -14.15
CA TRP A 136 -6.74 3.09 -13.41
C TRP A 136 -6.18 2.16 -12.32
N LEU A 137 -7.04 1.34 -11.71
CA LEU A 137 -6.64 0.41 -10.65
C LEU A 137 -5.89 -0.76 -11.26
N ALA A 138 -6.37 -1.32 -12.37
CA ALA A 138 -5.69 -2.40 -13.09
C ALA A 138 -4.28 -1.98 -13.53
N GLU A 139 -4.15 -0.77 -14.10
CA GLU A 139 -2.86 -0.20 -14.50
C GLU A 139 -1.94 0.05 -13.30
N LEU A 140 -2.46 0.62 -12.20
CA LEU A 140 -1.69 0.83 -10.97
C LEU A 140 -1.17 -0.50 -10.41
N THR A 141 -2.05 -1.50 -10.33
CA THR A 141 -1.74 -2.84 -9.83
C THR A 141 -0.69 -3.52 -10.71
N GLN A 142 -0.83 -3.44 -12.04
CA GLN A 142 0.15 -4.01 -12.97
C GLN A 142 1.50 -3.30 -12.87
N ALA A 143 1.51 -1.97 -12.77
CA ALA A 143 2.74 -1.20 -12.59
C ALA A 143 3.43 -1.55 -11.27
N ALA A 144 2.68 -1.68 -10.18
CA ALA A 144 3.23 -2.10 -8.88
C ALA A 144 3.82 -3.52 -8.94
N GLY A 145 3.16 -4.47 -9.61
CA GLY A 145 3.65 -5.84 -9.79
C GLY A 145 4.89 -5.95 -10.68
N ASN A 146 5.09 -5.01 -11.61
CA ASN A 146 6.24 -4.97 -12.50
C ASN A 146 7.36 -4.03 -12.02
N ALA A 147 7.20 -3.40 -10.84
CA ALA A 147 8.18 -2.47 -10.32
C ALA A 147 9.52 -3.15 -10.02
N PRO A 148 10.66 -2.44 -10.17
CA PRO A 148 11.98 -3.00 -9.88
C PRO A 148 12.28 -3.13 -8.37
N ILE A 149 11.43 -2.55 -7.53
CA ILE A 149 11.49 -2.60 -6.07
C ILE A 149 10.21 -3.27 -5.53
N PRO A 150 10.21 -3.86 -4.32
CA PRO A 150 9.00 -4.45 -3.79
C PRO A 150 7.96 -3.39 -3.41
N ILE A 151 6.74 -3.56 -3.90
CA ILE A 151 5.60 -2.69 -3.63
C ILE A 151 4.44 -3.52 -3.06
N LEU A 152 3.91 -3.09 -1.92
CA LEU A 152 2.67 -3.61 -1.35
C LEU A 152 1.55 -2.59 -1.47
N LEU A 153 0.43 -3.05 -2.02
CA LEU A 153 -0.83 -2.32 -2.04
C LEU A 153 -1.75 -2.88 -0.96
N GLY A 154 -2.53 -2.02 -0.32
CA GLY A 154 -3.44 -2.47 0.73
C GLY A 154 -4.36 -1.39 1.27
N GLY A 155 -5.02 -1.74 2.37
CA GLY A 155 -5.89 -0.83 3.13
C GLY A 155 -5.23 -0.31 4.40
N HIS A 156 -6.05 0.33 5.26
CA HIS A 156 -5.60 0.80 6.57
C HIS A 156 -4.94 -0.31 7.41
N SER A 157 -5.46 -1.54 7.36
CA SER A 157 -4.90 -2.69 8.07
C SER A 157 -3.46 -3.02 7.66
N LEU A 158 -3.07 -2.73 6.41
CA LEU A 158 -1.69 -2.89 5.95
C LEU A 158 -0.78 -1.87 6.63
N VAL A 159 -1.17 -0.60 6.64
CA VAL A 159 -0.36 0.51 7.21
C VAL A 159 -0.57 0.73 8.71
N SER A 160 -1.31 -0.14 9.39
CA SER A 160 -1.50 -0.15 10.84
C SER A 160 -0.79 -1.34 11.48
N ASP A 161 -1.53 -2.36 11.91
CA ASP A 161 -0.98 -3.55 12.56
C ASP A 161 -0.29 -4.51 11.58
N GLY A 162 -0.70 -4.53 10.31
CA GLY A 162 -0.06 -5.33 9.27
C GLY A 162 1.42 -4.98 9.10
N LEU A 163 1.75 -3.69 9.10
CA LEU A 163 3.13 -3.21 9.00
C LEU A 163 3.95 -3.58 10.25
N ARG A 164 3.33 -3.58 11.43
CA ARG A 164 4.01 -4.02 12.67
C ARG A 164 4.33 -5.52 12.61
N ILE A 165 3.35 -6.32 12.19
CA ILE A 165 3.53 -7.76 11.98
C ILE A 165 4.61 -8.03 10.94
N LEU A 166 4.67 -7.24 9.86
CA LEU A 166 5.70 -7.36 8.82
C LEU A 166 7.10 -7.11 9.38
N VAL A 167 7.27 -6.08 10.20
CA VAL A 167 8.55 -5.78 10.88
C VAL A 167 8.96 -6.91 11.82
N ASP A 168 8.04 -7.37 12.69
CA ASP A 168 8.29 -8.48 13.60
C ASP A 168 8.67 -9.76 12.83
N ALA A 169 7.92 -10.09 11.77
CA ALA A 169 8.19 -11.24 10.92
C ALA A 169 9.56 -11.12 10.23
N ALA A 170 9.89 -9.93 9.74
CA ALA A 170 11.19 -9.66 9.14
C ALA A 170 12.32 -9.96 10.14
N TRP A 171 12.25 -9.50 11.39
CA TRP A 171 13.28 -9.78 12.39
C TRP A 171 13.36 -11.26 12.79
N LEU A 172 12.27 -12.00 12.66
CA LEU A 172 12.23 -13.45 12.86
C LEU A 172 12.73 -14.25 11.64
N GLY A 173 13.08 -13.60 10.53
CA GLY A 173 13.49 -14.27 9.29
C GLY A 173 12.35 -15.06 8.63
N ARG A 174 11.12 -14.55 8.73
CA ARG A 174 9.90 -15.15 8.17
C ARG A 174 9.34 -14.36 7.01
#